data_AF-A0A3P1BFT3-F1
#
_entry.id   AF-A0A3P1BFT3-F1
#
_cell.length_a   1.000
_cell.length_b   1.000
_cell.length_c   1.000
_cell.angle_alpha   90.00
_cell.angle_beta   90.00
_cell.angle_gamma   90.00
#
_symmetry.space_group_name_H-M   'P 1'
#
loop_
_entity.id
_entity.type
_entity.pdbx_description
1 polymer ?
#
loop_
_entity_poly.entity_id
_entity_poly.type
_entity_poly.pdbx_seq_one_letter_code
_entity_poly.pdbx_strand_id
1 'polypeptide(L)'
;MKHEPILTIAATGLLTGCVLGMIGAFVPSDVVRNVLWAIDSSGLILAAALLTLYFFRKGNDIVAAGFLVFAIAESIIFFSCAGALTESIPAFGTGTCLWALSIAVISSQRVFPWFVRGTGILSALLFVIVAFLIFTGHSMTALTQPLPFFAYPFYAATLAGWAWTLWYRKHTFINVT
;
A
#
# COMPACT_ATOMS: atom_id res chain seq x y z
N MET A 1 -4.72 -26.64 -4.66
CA MET A 1 -5.15 -25.75 -3.55
C MET A 1 -6.07 -24.67 -4.14
N LYS A 2 -7.25 -24.41 -3.56
CA LYS A 2 -8.17 -23.38 -4.06
C LYS A 2 -7.58 -21.99 -3.79
N HIS A 3 -7.15 -21.27 -4.84
CA HIS A 3 -6.58 -19.91 -4.73
C HIS A 3 -7.66 -18.83 -4.49
N GLU A 4 -8.93 -19.17 -4.74
CA GLU A 4 -10.13 -18.36 -4.60
C GLU A 4 -10.22 -17.54 -3.28
N PRO A 5 -10.00 -18.13 -2.09
CA PRO A 5 -10.14 -17.40 -0.83
C PRO A 5 -9.01 -16.38 -0.62
N ILE A 6 -7.77 -16.74 -1.01
CA ILE A 6 -6.59 -15.87 -0.86
C ILE A 6 -6.79 -14.59 -1.66
N LEU A 7 -7.20 -14.69 -2.93
CA LEU A 7 -7.41 -13.53 -3.80
C LEU A 7 -8.56 -12.65 -3.31
N THR A 8 -9.64 -13.26 -2.82
CA THR A 8 -10.80 -12.54 -2.30
C THR A 8 -10.43 -11.76 -1.03
N ILE A 9 -9.78 -12.41 -0.05
CA ILE A 9 -9.38 -11.76 1.21
C ILE A 9 -8.33 -10.67 0.94
N ALA A 10 -7.35 -10.93 0.07
CA ALA A 10 -6.35 -9.93 -0.27
C ALA A 10 -6.95 -8.72 -0.98
N ALA A 11 -7.87 -8.92 -1.95
CA ALA A 11 -8.56 -7.82 -2.61
C ALA A 11 -9.39 -7.00 -1.62
N THR A 12 -10.10 -7.64 -0.69
CA THR A 12 -10.83 -6.94 0.38
C THR A 12 -9.88 -6.13 1.26
N GLY A 13 -8.75 -6.70 1.69
CA GLY A 13 -7.77 -5.98 2.52
C GLY A 13 -7.18 -4.76 1.81
N LEU A 14 -6.88 -4.87 0.50
CA LEU A 14 -6.44 -3.74 -0.33
C LEU A 14 -7.50 -2.64 -0.43
N LEU A 15 -8.77 -3.01 -0.62
CA LEU A 15 -9.88 -2.04 -0.70
C LEU A 15 -10.15 -1.37 0.65
N THR A 16 -10.08 -2.12 1.75
CA THR A 16 -10.17 -1.55 3.11
C THR A 16 -9.07 -0.53 3.34
N GLY A 17 -7.82 -0.88 3.02
CA GLY A 17 -6.67 0.03 3.07
C GLY A 17 -6.88 1.30 2.24
N CYS A 18 -7.26 1.11 0.98
CA CYS A 18 -7.53 2.20 0.04
C CYS A 18 -8.61 3.18 0.54
N VAL A 19 -9.74 2.67 1.02
CA VAL A 19 -10.89 3.50 1.40
C VAL A 19 -10.65 4.16 2.76
N LEU A 20 -10.26 3.39 3.78
CA LEU A 20 -10.10 3.92 5.12
C LEU A 20 -8.87 4.83 5.25
N GLY A 21 -7.78 4.51 4.55
CA GLY A 21 -6.60 5.36 4.47
C GLY A 21 -6.92 6.74 3.90
N MET A 22 -7.70 6.76 2.80
CA MET A 22 -8.19 8.01 2.22
C MET A 22 -9.13 8.75 3.16
N ILE A 23 -10.14 8.10 3.73
CA ILE A 23 -11.08 8.77 4.67
C ILE A 23 -10.30 9.38 5.85
N GLY A 24 -9.35 8.65 6.44
CA GLY A 24 -8.54 9.13 7.55
C GLY A 24 -7.75 10.41 7.21
N ALA A 25 -7.28 10.56 5.97
CA ALA A 25 -6.57 11.75 5.53
C ALA A 25 -7.43 13.04 5.49
N PHE A 26 -8.75 12.92 5.45
CA PHE A 26 -9.68 14.07 5.43
C PHE A 26 -10.44 14.26 6.76
N VAL A 27 -10.36 13.31 7.68
CA VAL A 27 -11.05 13.42 8.97
C VAL A 27 -10.30 14.39 9.90
N PRO A 28 -10.97 15.42 10.44
CA PRO A 28 -10.33 16.40 11.33
C PRO A 28 -9.94 15.83 12.70
N SER A 29 -10.62 14.77 13.15
CA SER A 29 -10.39 14.16 14.47
C SER A 29 -9.19 13.22 14.44
N ASP A 30 -8.19 13.52 15.27
CA ASP A 30 -6.99 12.69 15.41
C ASP A 30 -7.32 11.26 15.85
N VAL A 31 -8.23 11.10 16.81
CA VAL A 31 -8.65 9.79 17.31
C VAL A 31 -9.30 8.96 16.20
N VAL A 32 -10.24 9.57 15.46
CA VAL A 32 -10.94 8.86 14.38
C VAL A 32 -9.97 8.53 13.24
N ARG A 33 -9.09 9.47 12.87
CA ARG A 33 -8.05 9.25 11.87
C ARG A 33 -7.13 8.10 12.25
N ASN A 34 -6.64 8.08 13.48
CA ASN A 34 -5.75 7.02 13.97
C ASN A 34 -6.43 5.64 13.96
N VAL A 35 -7.72 5.57 14.33
CA VAL A 35 -8.50 4.31 14.26
C VAL A 35 -8.70 3.87 12.81
N LEU A 36 -9.10 4.79 11.93
CA LEU A 36 -9.25 4.48 10.51
C LEU A 36 -7.94 3.97 9.93
N TRP A 37 -6.84 4.64 10.25
CA TRP A 37 -5.53 4.26 9.76
C TRP A 37 -5.01 2.94 10.31
N ALA A 38 -5.29 2.66 11.59
CA ALA A 38 -4.98 1.37 12.18
C ALA A 38 -5.71 0.21 11.47
N ILE A 39 -6.99 0.39 11.12
CA ILE A 39 -7.77 -0.62 10.39
C ILE A 39 -7.27 -0.74 8.95
N ASP A 40 -6.97 0.38 8.30
CA ASP A 40 -6.43 0.41 6.94
C ASP A 40 -5.12 -0.39 6.85
N SER A 41 -4.14 -0.08 7.72
CA SER A 41 -2.85 -0.74 7.72
C SER A 41 -2.97 -2.23 8.06
N SER A 42 -3.86 -2.59 8.98
CA SER A 42 -4.12 -4.00 9.30
C SER A 42 -4.62 -4.78 8.07
N GLY A 43 -5.53 -4.18 7.28
CA GLY A 43 -6.01 -4.76 6.03
C GLY A 43 -4.92 -4.90 4.97
N LEU A 44 -4.06 -3.88 4.84
CA LEU A 44 -2.94 -3.87 3.91
C LEU A 44 -1.86 -4.89 4.26
N ILE A 45 -1.51 -5.04 5.55
CA ILE A 45 -0.55 -6.06 6.02
C ILE A 45 -1.07 -7.47 5.69
N LEU A 46 -2.33 -7.77 6.00
CA LEU A 46 -2.94 -9.06 5.70
C LEU A 46 -2.94 -9.34 4.19
N ALA A 47 -3.36 -8.37 3.39
CA ALA A 47 -3.40 -8.51 1.94
C ALA A 47 -2.00 -8.76 1.36
N ALA A 48 -1.01 -7.98 1.78
CA ALA A 48 0.36 -8.09 1.29
C ALA A 48 1.01 -9.42 1.70
N ALA A 49 0.78 -9.91 2.92
CA ALA A 49 1.25 -11.23 3.34
C ALA A 49 0.65 -12.36 2.48
N LEU A 50 -0.66 -12.29 2.22
CA LEU A 50 -1.35 -13.26 1.35
C LEU A 50 -0.85 -13.21 -0.10
N LEU A 51 -0.62 -12.01 -0.64
CA LEU A 51 -0.11 -11.82 -2.00
C LEU A 51 1.35 -12.26 -2.14
N THR A 52 2.16 -12.07 -1.11
CA THR A 52 3.52 -12.63 -1.03
C THR A 52 3.47 -14.13 -1.24
N LEU A 53 2.67 -14.85 -0.44
CA LEU A 53 2.53 -16.30 -0.56
C LEU A 53 1.92 -16.73 -1.90
N TYR A 54 0.97 -15.96 -2.42
CA TYR A 54 0.34 -16.25 -3.71
C TYR A 54 1.33 -16.15 -4.86
N PHE A 55 2.06 -15.04 -4.97
CA PHE A 55 2.98 -14.79 -6.08
C PHE A 55 4.23 -15.69 -5.98
N PHE A 56 4.71 -15.98 -4.77
CA PHE A 56 5.79 -16.94 -4.58
C PHE A 56 5.41 -18.33 -5.08
N ARG A 57 4.20 -18.83 -4.74
CA ARG A 57 3.68 -20.10 -5.25
C ARG A 57 3.45 -20.13 -6.76
N LYS A 58 3.45 -18.97 -7.42
CA LYS A 58 3.32 -18.82 -8.87
C LYS A 58 4.67 -18.56 -9.56
N GLY A 59 5.79 -18.63 -8.84
CA GLY A 59 7.14 -18.35 -9.36
C GLY A 59 7.38 -16.88 -9.72
N ASN A 60 6.54 -15.96 -9.22
CA ASN A 60 6.71 -14.52 -9.42
C ASN A 60 7.46 -13.91 -8.23
N ASP A 61 8.72 -14.31 -8.05
CA ASP A 61 9.49 -14.05 -6.83
C ASP A 61 9.71 -12.56 -6.57
N ILE A 62 9.92 -11.77 -7.63
CA ILE A 62 10.10 -10.31 -7.52
C ILE A 62 8.82 -9.64 -7.02
N VAL A 63 7.64 -10.07 -7.51
CA VAL A 63 6.35 -9.53 -7.04
C VAL A 63 6.10 -9.95 -5.60
N ALA A 64 6.41 -11.20 -5.26
CA ALA A 64 6.30 -11.69 -3.89
C ALA A 64 7.19 -10.91 -2.91
N ALA A 65 8.46 -10.70 -3.28
CA ALA A 65 9.39 -9.87 -2.50
C ALA A 65 8.89 -8.43 -2.37
N GLY A 66 8.32 -7.87 -3.44
CA GLY A 66 7.69 -6.56 -3.42
C GLY A 66 6.57 -6.47 -2.37
N PHE A 67 5.62 -7.42 -2.36
CA PHE A 67 4.56 -7.45 -1.35
C PHE A 67 5.08 -7.75 0.06
N LEU A 68 6.16 -8.51 0.20
CA LEU A 68 6.79 -8.73 1.51
C LEU A 68 7.36 -7.44 2.08
N VAL A 69 8.13 -6.69 1.28
CA VAL A 69 8.67 -5.39 1.67
C VAL A 69 7.54 -4.40 1.95
N PHE A 70 6.46 -4.46 1.16
CA PHE A 70 5.27 -3.66 1.40
C PHE A 70 4.64 -3.95 2.78
N ALA A 71 4.50 -5.22 3.17
CA ALA A 71 3.97 -5.58 4.49
C ALA A 71 4.88 -5.08 5.65
N ILE A 72 6.19 -5.10 5.45
CA ILE A 72 7.16 -4.53 6.41
C ILE A 72 7.00 -3.01 6.51
N ALA A 73 6.91 -2.34 5.36
CA ALA A 73 6.67 -0.90 5.29
C ALA A 73 5.38 -0.51 6.03
N GLU A 74 4.29 -1.21 5.71
CA GLU A 74 2.99 -1.01 6.31
C GLU A 74 2.99 -1.26 7.82
N SER A 75 3.77 -2.22 8.31
CA SER A 75 3.89 -2.46 9.76
C SER A 75 4.53 -1.28 10.50
N ILE A 76 5.44 -0.56 9.84
CA ILE A 76 6.06 0.66 10.39
C ILE A 76 5.06 1.83 10.35
N ILE A 77 4.29 1.95 9.27
CA ILE A 77 3.21 2.96 9.17
C ILE A 77 2.11 2.69 10.21
N PHE A 78 1.73 1.43 10.39
CA PHE A 78 0.78 0.99 11.40
C PHE A 78 1.23 1.37 12.81
N PHE A 79 2.50 1.14 13.13
CA PHE A 79 3.09 1.56 14.41
C PHE A 79 2.90 3.08 14.66
N SER A 80 3.00 3.89 13.61
CA SER A 80 2.85 5.34 13.67
C SER A 80 1.41 5.80 13.96
N CYS A 81 0.40 4.95 13.76
CA CYS A 81 -1.00 5.27 14.02
C CYS A 81 -1.33 5.41 15.52
N ALA A 82 -0.48 4.87 16.40
CA ALA A 82 -0.71 4.91 17.84
C ALA A 82 -0.26 6.22 18.52
N GLY A 83 0.46 7.09 17.82
CA GLY A 83 1.05 8.32 18.37
C GLY A 83 0.52 9.61 17.74
N ALA A 84 1.07 10.74 18.16
CA ALA A 84 0.88 12.01 17.48
C ALA A 84 1.63 12.02 16.14
N LEU A 85 1.11 12.74 15.14
CA LEU A 85 1.71 12.81 13.79
C LEU A 85 3.15 13.32 13.80
N THR A 86 3.46 14.28 14.67
CA THR A 86 4.78 14.92 14.77
C THR A 86 5.82 14.00 15.42
N GLU A 87 5.41 13.19 16.38
CA GLU A 87 6.26 12.18 17.03
C GLU A 87 6.55 10.99 16.08
N SER A 88 5.62 10.77 15.15
CA SER A 88 5.63 9.67 14.19
C SER A 88 6.48 9.92 12.95
N ILE A 89 7.06 11.11 12.78
CA ILE A 89 7.80 11.51 11.57
C ILE A 89 8.92 10.50 11.19
N PRO A 90 9.77 10.01 12.13
CA PRO A 90 10.82 9.05 11.77
C PRO A 90 10.27 7.70 11.25
N ALA A 91 9.21 7.20 11.90
CA ALA A 91 8.53 5.98 11.46
C ALA A 91 7.88 6.19 10.09
N PHE A 92 7.20 7.33 9.90
CA PHE A 92 6.58 7.69 8.63
C PHE A 92 7.60 7.81 7.48
N GLY A 93 8.75 8.46 7.71
CA GLY A 93 9.84 8.54 6.72
C GLY A 93 10.40 7.16 6.34
N THR A 94 10.58 6.28 7.32
CA THR A 94 11.04 4.91 7.09
C THR A 94 9.99 4.08 6.33
N GLY A 95 8.73 4.14 6.76
CA GLY A 95 7.62 3.44 6.12
C GLY A 95 7.40 3.90 4.68
N THR A 96 7.40 5.21 4.43
CA THR A 96 7.25 5.77 3.07
C THR A 96 8.42 5.40 2.15
N CYS A 97 9.65 5.33 2.66
CA CYS A 97 10.80 4.85 1.90
C CYS A 97 10.61 3.39 1.43
N LEU A 98 10.17 2.51 2.35
CA LEU A 98 9.94 1.10 2.03
C LEU A 98 8.68 0.90 1.17
N TRP A 99 7.63 1.70 1.35
CA TRP A 99 6.49 1.76 0.43
C TRP A 99 6.97 2.12 -0.97
N ALA A 100 7.79 3.16 -1.12
CA ALA A 100 8.29 3.57 -2.42
C ALA A 100 9.06 2.45 -3.13
N LEU A 101 9.97 1.78 -2.41
CA LEU A 101 10.74 0.65 -2.95
C LEU A 101 9.84 -0.53 -3.35
N SER A 102 8.95 -0.95 -2.46
CA SER A 102 8.05 -2.07 -2.72
C SER A 102 7.10 -1.79 -3.89
N ILE A 103 6.46 -0.62 -3.92
CA ILE A 103 5.56 -0.21 -5.00
C ILE A 103 6.32 -0.11 -6.32
N ALA A 104 7.53 0.45 -6.34
CA ALA A 104 8.35 0.54 -7.55
C ALA A 104 8.68 -0.86 -8.11
N VAL A 105 9.11 -1.78 -7.24
CA VAL A 105 9.41 -3.16 -7.63
C VAL A 105 8.16 -3.85 -8.16
N ILE A 106 7.02 -3.80 -7.45
CA ILE A 106 5.76 -4.41 -7.91
C ILE A 106 5.34 -3.82 -9.26
N SER A 107 5.40 -2.50 -9.40
CA SER A 107 4.95 -1.77 -10.59
C SER A 107 5.87 -1.96 -11.81
N SER A 108 7.13 -2.33 -11.59
CA SER A 108 8.04 -2.69 -12.68
C SER A 108 7.63 -4.01 -13.37
N GLN A 109 6.90 -4.89 -12.68
CA GLN A 109 6.55 -6.22 -13.17
C GLN A 109 5.34 -6.21 -14.09
N ARG A 110 5.39 -7.00 -15.18
CA ARG A 110 4.31 -7.11 -16.19
C ARG A 110 3.12 -7.97 -15.73
N VAL A 111 3.00 -8.20 -14.43
CA VAL A 111 1.90 -8.93 -13.79
C VAL A 111 0.64 -8.05 -13.70
N PHE A 112 0.81 -6.76 -13.47
CA PHE A 112 -0.30 -5.80 -13.42
C PHE A 112 -0.47 -5.08 -14.76
N PRO A 113 -1.69 -4.63 -15.12
CA PRO A 113 -1.90 -3.86 -16.34
C PRO A 113 -1.16 -2.53 -16.29
N TRP A 114 -0.83 -1.99 -17.47
CA TRP A 114 0.07 -0.84 -17.60
C TRP A 114 -0.40 0.41 -16.84
N PHE A 115 -1.71 0.66 -16.75
CA PHE A 115 -2.24 1.83 -16.04
C PHE A 115 -2.07 1.73 -14.51
N VAL A 116 -2.24 0.53 -13.92
CA VAL A 116 -1.98 0.28 -12.49
C VAL A 116 -0.49 0.42 -12.17
N ARG A 117 0.36 -0.02 -13.10
CA ARG A 117 1.80 0.17 -12.99
C ARG A 117 2.17 1.66 -13.07
N GLY A 118 1.49 2.42 -13.93
CA GLY A 118 1.68 3.87 -14.05
C GLY A 118 1.37 4.62 -12.76
N THR A 119 0.22 4.35 -12.14
CA THR A 119 -0.14 4.96 -10.85
C THR A 119 0.84 4.56 -9.74
N GLY A 120 1.29 3.30 -9.74
CA GLY A 120 2.26 2.80 -8.78
C GLY A 120 3.63 3.45 -8.91
N ILE A 121 4.15 3.60 -10.13
CA ILE A 121 5.42 4.31 -10.39
C ILE A 121 5.32 5.76 -9.91
N LEU A 122 4.23 6.45 -10.24
CA LEU A 122 4.04 7.84 -9.80
C LEU A 122 3.97 7.94 -8.28
N SER A 123 3.18 7.08 -7.63
CA SER A 123 3.12 6.99 -6.15
C SER A 123 4.50 6.76 -5.53
N ALA A 124 5.27 5.82 -6.06
CA ALA A 124 6.61 5.51 -5.59
C ALA A 124 7.54 6.73 -5.69
N LEU A 125 7.54 7.45 -6.82
CA LEU A 125 8.36 8.67 -6.99
C LEU A 125 8.02 9.74 -5.96
N LEU A 126 6.73 9.97 -5.71
CA LEU A 126 6.27 10.96 -4.73
C LEU A 126 6.67 10.56 -3.30
N PHE A 127 6.57 9.28 -2.94
CA PHE A 127 7.00 8.79 -1.63
C PHE A 127 8.54 8.78 -1.47
N VAL A 128 9.32 8.56 -2.52
CA VAL A 128 10.79 8.76 -2.46
C VAL A 128 11.12 10.21 -2.10
N ILE A 129 10.43 11.18 -2.71
CA ILE A 129 10.65 12.60 -2.40
C ILE A 129 10.32 12.89 -0.93
N VAL A 130 9.19 12.38 -0.44
CA VAL A 130 8.78 12.53 0.97
C VAL A 130 9.82 11.94 1.93
N ALA A 131 10.24 10.70 1.68
CA ALA A 131 11.25 10.03 2.50
C ALA A 131 12.58 10.80 2.48
N PHE A 132 13.02 11.27 1.32
CA PHE A 132 14.24 12.07 1.18
C PHE A 132 14.16 13.37 1.99
N LEU A 133 13.03 14.08 1.93
CA LEU A 133 12.84 15.32 2.67
C LEU A 133 12.86 15.08 4.18
N ILE A 134 12.21 14.01 4.67
CA ILE A 134 12.24 13.62 6.08
C ILE A 134 13.67 13.27 6.52
N PHE A 135 14.38 12.44 5.76
CA PHE A 135 15.76 12.05 6.10
C PHE A 135 16.78 13.20 6.00
N THR A 136 16.45 14.27 5.29
CA THR A 136 17.25 15.51 5.25
C THR A 136 16.83 16.55 6.29
N GLY A 137 15.92 16.18 7.21
CA GLY A 137 15.55 16.99 8.37
C GLY A 137 14.29 17.84 8.21
N HIS A 138 13.55 17.71 7.11
CA HIS A 138 12.27 18.41 6.96
C HIS A 138 11.18 17.71 7.75
N SER A 139 10.49 18.43 8.63
CA SER A 139 9.36 17.89 9.39
C SER A 139 8.13 17.74 8.49
N MET A 140 7.90 16.53 7.98
CA MET A 140 6.73 16.19 7.17
C MET A 140 5.90 15.11 7.83
N THR A 141 4.59 15.33 7.92
CA THR A 141 3.62 14.36 8.38
C THR A 141 2.82 13.82 7.21
N ALA A 142 2.03 12.77 7.44
CA ALA A 142 1.05 12.26 6.47
C ALA A 142 0.11 13.36 5.94
N LEU A 143 -0.16 14.44 6.67
CA LEU A 143 -1.08 15.49 6.24
C LEU A 143 -0.38 16.70 5.59
N THR A 144 0.94 16.69 5.46
CA THR A 144 1.68 17.83 4.88
C THR A 144 1.31 18.04 3.41
N GLN A 145 1.07 19.30 3.04
CA GLN A 145 0.80 19.74 1.67
C GLN A 145 1.98 20.54 1.12
N PRO A 146 2.34 20.37 -0.17
CA PRO A 146 1.66 19.51 -1.15
C PRO A 146 1.97 18.00 -0.99
N LEU A 147 3.13 17.66 -0.44
CA LEU A 147 3.56 16.27 -0.22
C LEU A 147 3.66 15.97 1.27
N PRO A 148 3.27 14.76 1.73
CA PRO A 148 2.80 13.59 0.97
C PRO A 148 1.31 13.60 0.58
N PHE A 149 0.51 14.60 0.98
CA PHE A 149 -0.95 14.56 0.84
C PHE A 149 -1.44 14.24 -0.59
N PHE A 150 -0.80 14.81 -1.61
CA PHE A 150 -1.16 14.54 -3.02
C PHE A 150 -0.58 13.24 -3.59
N ALA A 151 0.23 12.49 -2.85
CA ALA A 151 0.65 11.14 -3.24
C ALA A 151 -0.45 10.10 -2.99
N TYR A 152 -1.28 10.28 -1.98
CA TYR A 152 -2.30 9.30 -1.59
C TYR A 152 -3.34 8.97 -2.66
N PRO A 153 -3.84 9.90 -3.48
CA PRO A 153 -4.75 9.55 -4.57
C PRO A 153 -4.14 8.55 -5.57
N PHE A 154 -2.86 8.72 -5.90
CA PHE A 154 -2.15 7.79 -6.80
C PHE A 154 -1.92 6.45 -6.11
N TYR A 155 -1.54 6.47 -4.84
CA TYR A 155 -1.39 5.27 -4.03
C TYR A 155 -2.70 4.48 -3.90
N ALA A 156 -3.81 5.15 -3.56
CA ALA A 156 -5.15 4.58 -3.51
C ALA A 156 -5.56 3.98 -4.86
N ALA A 157 -5.30 4.69 -5.97
CA ALA A 157 -5.55 4.16 -7.31
C ALA A 157 -4.71 2.90 -7.61
N THR A 158 -3.47 2.82 -7.11
CA THR A 158 -2.63 1.61 -7.20
C THR A 158 -3.23 0.45 -6.41
N LEU A 159 -3.64 0.67 -5.15
CA LEU A 159 -4.26 -0.35 -4.30
C LEU A 159 -5.56 -0.89 -4.90
N ALA A 160 -6.44 0.02 -5.34
CA ALA A 160 -7.67 -0.34 -6.04
C ALA A 160 -7.38 -1.09 -7.35
N GLY A 161 -6.35 -0.67 -8.09
CA GLY A 161 -5.90 -1.34 -9.31
C GLY A 161 -5.36 -2.76 -9.07
N TRP A 162 -4.61 -2.97 -7.99
CA TRP A 162 -4.19 -4.30 -7.57
C TRP A 162 -5.41 -5.16 -7.23
N ALA A 163 -6.33 -4.67 -6.38
CA ALA A 163 -7.54 -5.38 -6.00
C ALA A 163 -8.39 -5.77 -7.22
N TRP A 164 -8.60 -4.82 -8.14
CA TRP A 164 -9.28 -5.04 -9.42
C TRP A 164 -8.62 -6.15 -10.24
N THR A 165 -7.29 -6.15 -10.33
CA THR A 165 -6.54 -7.16 -11.07
C THR A 165 -6.71 -8.55 -10.47
N LEU A 166 -6.75 -8.67 -9.14
CA LEU A 166 -7.00 -9.94 -8.44
C LEU A 166 -8.42 -10.45 -8.72
N TRP A 167 -9.41 -9.56 -8.68
CA TRP A 167 -10.80 -9.87 -9.01
C TRP A 167 -10.94 -10.34 -10.47
N TYR A 168 -10.35 -9.62 -11.42
CA TYR A 168 -10.42 -10.00 -12.84
C TYR A 168 -9.81 -11.38 -13.09
N ARG A 169 -8.62 -11.63 -12.54
CA ARG A 169 -7.92 -12.92 -12.65
C ARG A 169 -8.75 -14.07 -12.08
N LYS A 170 -9.45 -13.84 -10.97
CA LYS A 170 -10.38 -14.83 -10.39
C LYS A 170 -11.37 -15.35 -11.43
N HIS A 171 -12.03 -14.43 -12.15
CA HIS A 171 -13.05 -14.80 -13.15
C HIS A 171 -12.46 -15.46 -14.40
N THR A 172 -11.26 -15.09 -14.83
CA THR A 172 -10.63 -15.73 -15.99
C THR A 172 -10.29 -17.21 -15.74
N PHE A 173 -9.94 -17.59 -14.50
CA PHE A 173 -9.66 -18.99 -14.16
C PHE A 173 -10.93 -19.85 -13.97
N ILE A 174 -12.07 -19.25 -13.60
CA ILE A 174 -13.36 -19.98 -13.46
C ILE A 174 -13.94 -20.36 -14.83
N ASN A 175 -13.72 -19.55 -15.86
CA ASN A 175 -14.32 -19.77 -17.19
C ASN A 175 -13.58 -20.78 -18.09
N VAL A 176 -12.55 -21.48 -17.56
CA VAL A 176 -11.72 -22.45 -18.32
C VAL A 176 -11.72 -23.84 -17.67
N THR A 177 -12.63 -24.09 -16.72
CA THR A 177 -12.84 -25.40 -16.07
C THR A 177 -14.30 -25.81 -16.18
#